data_AF-A0A3B0XLA2-F1
#
_entry.id   AF-A0A3B0XLA2-F1
#
_cell.length_a   1.000
_cell.length_b   1.000
_cell.length_c   1.000
_cell.angle_alpha   90.00
_cell.angle_beta   90.00
_cell.angle_gamma   90.00
#
_symmetry.space_group_name_H-M   'P 1'
#
loop_
_entity.id
_entity.type
_entity.pdbx_description
1 polymer ?
#
loop_
_entity_poly.entity_id
_entity_poly.type
_entity_poly.pdbx_seq_one_letter_code
_entity_poly.pdbx_strand_id
1 'polypeptide(L)'
;MFWTFWKKKTKKVEKVEKTVSLYIHLNSRLTIDEAADTYQKPLKKNSPGIVINDGSSGGSATRMANNEILYAVVDVEAVDSSRKTLDVIIDKLNDIGVPVGSYIKEEAEDASHVSIGHLEGLIVYLTGGSNEDKAWEDIDVLNVSSQFKSELSNVARIFAVNEYVYGKEKTSVALSAYGVSYDEMLSEFDKNALSVPASYNVSWEKAPLEIVE
;
A
#
# COMPACT_ATOMS: atom_id res chain seq x y z
N MET A 1 5.81 -19.71 -67.21
CA MET A 1 6.04 -18.49 -66.42
C MET A 1 5.08 -18.49 -65.24
N PHE A 2 5.43 -19.09 -64.10
CA PHE A 2 4.82 -18.83 -62.79
C PHE A 2 5.78 -19.36 -61.72
N TRP A 3 6.40 -18.44 -60.99
CA TRP A 3 7.35 -18.71 -59.91
C TRP A 3 6.63 -18.36 -58.60
N THR A 4 6.26 -19.35 -57.79
CA THR A 4 5.62 -19.12 -56.50
C THR A 4 6.69 -18.93 -55.44
N PHE A 5 6.94 -17.67 -55.07
CA PHE A 5 7.82 -17.29 -53.97
C PHE A 5 7.20 -17.72 -52.63
N TRP A 6 7.82 -18.71 -51.99
CA TRP A 6 7.52 -19.05 -50.61
C TRP A 6 8.24 -18.04 -49.69
N LYS A 7 7.56 -16.97 -49.29
CA LYS A 7 8.06 -16.08 -48.22
C LYS A 7 7.96 -16.83 -46.89
N LYS A 8 9.07 -17.44 -46.44
CA LYS A 8 9.25 -17.82 -45.03
C LYS A 8 9.13 -16.54 -44.19
N LYS A 9 8.02 -16.40 -43.46
CA LYS A 9 7.93 -15.43 -42.36
C LYS A 9 8.94 -15.86 -41.31
N THR A 10 10.06 -15.16 -41.24
CA THR A 10 10.95 -15.23 -40.09
C THR A 10 10.16 -14.71 -38.89
N LYS A 11 9.76 -15.61 -37.99
CA LYS A 11 9.29 -15.24 -36.66
C LYS A 11 10.44 -14.47 -36.02
N LYS A 12 10.27 -13.15 -35.88
CA LYS A 12 11.18 -12.32 -35.10
C LYS A 12 11.11 -12.88 -33.67
N VAL A 13 12.14 -13.59 -33.24
CA VAL A 13 12.28 -13.97 -31.84
C VAL A 13 12.51 -12.65 -31.12
N GLU A 14 11.46 -12.11 -30.49
CA GLU A 14 11.62 -11.03 -29.53
C GLU A 14 12.63 -11.51 -28.50
N LYS A 15 13.75 -10.79 -28.42
CA LYS A 15 14.76 -11.00 -27.41
C LYS A 15 14.08 -10.61 -26.10
N VAL A 16 13.61 -11.61 -25.34
CA VAL A 16 13.12 -11.38 -23.98
C VAL A 16 14.32 -10.82 -23.23
N GLU A 17 14.33 -9.51 -23.01
CA GLU A 17 15.28 -8.90 -22.09
C GLU A 17 15.03 -9.55 -20.74
N LYS A 18 16.09 -10.13 -20.17
CA LYS A 18 16.01 -10.80 -18.88
C LYS A 18 15.66 -9.72 -17.84
N THR A 19 14.45 -9.78 -17.29
CA THR A 19 14.02 -8.93 -16.18
C THR A 19 14.32 -9.61 -14.84
N VAL A 20 14.30 -8.81 -13.78
CA VAL A 20 14.40 -9.24 -12.38
C VAL A 20 13.11 -8.84 -11.67
N SER A 21 12.53 -9.77 -10.90
CA SER A 21 11.38 -9.50 -10.03
C SER A 21 11.85 -8.89 -8.71
N LEU A 22 11.30 -7.74 -8.36
CA LEU A 22 11.51 -7.08 -7.09
C LEU A 22 10.20 -7.05 -6.30
N TYR A 23 10.27 -7.41 -5.02
CA TYR A 23 9.19 -7.28 -4.07
C TYR A 23 9.39 -6.02 -3.26
N ILE A 24 8.40 -5.14 -3.28
CA ILE A 24 8.36 -3.94 -2.45
C ILE A 24 7.39 -4.23 -1.32
N HIS A 25 7.95 -4.47 -0.14
CA HIS A 25 7.18 -4.64 1.08
C HIS A 25 6.88 -3.25 1.67
N LEU A 26 5.60 -2.95 1.79
CA LEU A 26 5.07 -1.67 2.25
C LEU A 26 4.49 -1.84 3.64
N ASN A 27 5.10 -1.19 4.63
CA ASN A 27 4.59 -1.13 6.00
C ASN A 27 3.38 -0.20 6.09
N SER A 28 2.30 -0.61 5.42
CA SER A 28 1.08 0.15 5.26
C SER A 28 -0.12 -0.77 5.37
N ARG A 29 -1.21 -0.21 5.92
CA ARG A 29 -2.52 -0.82 6.01
C ARG A 29 -3.32 -0.75 4.70
N LEU A 30 -2.67 -0.48 3.58
CA LEU A 30 -3.35 -0.39 2.28
C LEU A 30 -3.81 -1.77 1.81
N THR A 31 -4.96 -1.80 1.16
CA THR A 31 -5.37 -2.98 0.36
C THR A 31 -4.43 -3.17 -0.84
N ILE A 32 -4.51 -4.35 -1.47
CA ILE A 32 -3.71 -4.67 -2.65
C ILE A 32 -3.95 -3.65 -3.77
N ASP A 33 -5.21 -3.29 -4.02
CA ASP A 33 -5.59 -2.34 -5.06
C ASP A 33 -5.11 -0.91 -4.73
N GLU A 34 -5.25 -0.48 -3.48
CA GLU A 34 -4.75 0.83 -3.03
C GLU A 34 -3.23 0.91 -3.12
N ALA A 35 -2.50 -0.15 -2.75
CA ALA A 35 -1.05 -0.20 -2.86
C ALA A 35 -0.59 -0.20 -4.32
N ALA A 36 -1.28 -0.92 -5.20
CA ALA A 36 -1.01 -0.91 -6.64
C ALA A 36 -1.25 0.49 -7.23
N ASP A 37 -2.33 1.16 -6.83
CA ASP A 37 -2.66 2.51 -7.30
C ASP A 37 -1.70 3.57 -6.79
N THR A 38 -1.28 3.45 -5.54
CA THR A 38 -0.41 4.42 -4.86
C THR A 38 1.05 4.28 -5.30
N TYR A 39 1.54 3.06 -5.50
CA TYR A 39 2.97 2.82 -5.72
C TYR A 39 3.26 2.19 -7.09
N GLN A 40 2.62 1.07 -7.42
CA GLN A 40 2.96 0.30 -8.60
C GLN A 40 2.68 1.09 -9.90
N LYS A 41 1.50 1.70 -10.02
CA LYS A 41 1.11 2.49 -11.21
C LYS A 41 2.02 3.72 -11.42
N PRO A 42 2.34 4.54 -10.39
CA PRO A 42 3.29 5.65 -10.56
C PRO A 42 4.71 5.21 -10.95
N LEU A 43 5.19 4.08 -10.42
CA LEU A 43 6.49 3.52 -10.81
C LEU A 43 6.53 3.13 -12.30
N LYS A 44 5.41 2.62 -12.85
CA LYS A 44 5.27 2.28 -14.29
C LYS A 44 5.36 3.51 -15.18
N LYS A 45 4.75 4.62 -14.78
CA LYS A 45 4.46 5.75 -15.68
C LYS A 45 5.69 6.60 -16.06
N ASN A 46 6.75 6.64 -15.23
CA ASN A 46 7.72 7.74 -15.28
C ASN A 46 9.21 7.33 -15.21
N SER A 47 9.56 6.07 -15.50
CA SER A 47 10.88 5.54 -15.13
C SER A 47 11.75 5.13 -16.33
N PRO A 48 12.66 5.99 -16.83
CA PRO A 48 13.62 5.56 -17.86
C PRO A 48 14.50 4.42 -17.31
N GLY A 49 14.49 3.28 -17.99
CA GLY A 49 15.26 2.09 -17.59
C GLY A 49 14.52 1.12 -16.66
N ILE A 50 13.24 1.36 -16.33
CA ILE A 50 12.41 0.36 -15.64
C ILE A 50 11.38 -0.15 -16.65
N VAL A 51 11.50 -1.43 -17.01
CA VAL A 51 10.47 -2.14 -17.76
C VAL A 51 9.65 -2.92 -16.75
N ILE A 52 8.58 -2.30 -16.25
CA ILE A 52 7.60 -3.04 -15.46
C ILE A 52 6.70 -3.75 -16.47
N ASN A 53 6.98 -5.01 -16.77
CA ASN A 53 6.11 -5.78 -17.66
C ASN A 53 4.72 -5.90 -17.05
N ASP A 54 3.69 -5.84 -17.90
CA ASP A 54 2.28 -6.05 -17.51
C ASP A 54 1.96 -7.53 -17.22
N GLY A 55 2.99 -8.38 -17.12
CA GLY A 55 2.88 -9.83 -16.94
C GLY A 55 2.68 -10.20 -15.47
N SER A 56 1.43 -10.19 -15.02
CA SER A 56 1.01 -10.63 -13.68
C SER A 56 1.55 -9.76 -12.55
N SER A 57 1.03 -8.54 -12.44
CA SER A 57 1.09 -7.76 -11.21
C SER A 57 0.35 -8.51 -10.10
N GLY A 58 1.10 -9.32 -9.35
CA GLY A 58 0.70 -9.81 -8.05
C GLY A 58 0.93 -8.72 -7.01
N GLY A 59 0.08 -8.75 -6.00
CA GLY A 59 0.34 -8.09 -4.73
C GLY A 59 -0.31 -8.96 -3.67
N SER A 60 0.26 -8.96 -2.48
CA SER A 60 -0.33 -9.67 -1.35
C SER A 60 -0.52 -8.70 -0.21
N ALA A 61 -1.54 -8.96 0.61
CA ALA A 61 -1.69 -8.30 1.89
C ALA A 61 -1.69 -9.38 2.96
N THR A 62 -0.71 -9.33 3.86
CA THR A 62 -0.71 -10.21 5.02
C THR A 62 -1.67 -9.65 6.05
N ARG A 63 -2.41 -10.54 6.72
CA ARG A 63 -3.42 -10.14 7.70
C ARG A 63 -3.18 -10.83 9.05
N MET A 64 -3.53 -10.12 10.12
CA MET A 64 -3.68 -10.71 11.45
C MET A 64 -4.90 -11.64 11.50
N ALA A 65 -5.00 -12.43 12.58
CA ALA A 65 -6.14 -13.33 12.80
C ALA A 65 -7.51 -12.61 12.87
N ASN A 66 -7.52 -11.31 13.19
CA ASN A 66 -8.71 -10.46 13.20
C ASN A 66 -9.02 -9.82 11.82
N ASN A 67 -8.37 -10.28 10.74
CA ASN A 67 -8.41 -9.75 9.38
C ASN A 67 -7.79 -8.35 9.17
N GLU A 68 -7.16 -7.77 10.20
CA GLU A 68 -6.40 -6.52 10.07
C GLU A 68 -5.25 -6.70 9.09
N ILE A 69 -5.07 -5.77 8.15
CA ILE A 69 -3.93 -5.79 7.23
C ILE A 69 -2.67 -5.47 8.03
N LEU A 70 -1.62 -6.28 7.93
CA LEU A 70 -0.31 -5.94 8.51
C LEU A 70 0.52 -5.12 7.52
N TYR A 71 0.58 -5.58 6.28
CA TYR A 71 1.33 -4.94 5.21
C TYR A 71 0.79 -5.30 3.85
N ALA A 72 1.21 -4.52 2.87
CA ALA A 72 1.02 -4.82 1.46
C ALA A 72 2.37 -5.11 0.81
N VAL A 73 2.38 -6.00 -0.18
CA VAL A 73 3.50 -6.24 -1.09
C VAL A 73 3.05 -5.86 -2.48
N VAL A 74 3.88 -5.11 -3.19
CA VAL A 74 3.71 -4.88 -4.63
C VAL A 74 4.89 -5.44 -5.39
N ASP A 75 4.60 -6.17 -6.46
CA ASP A 75 5.60 -6.77 -7.32
C ASP A 75 5.94 -5.82 -8.48
N VAL A 76 7.23 -5.65 -8.76
CA VAL A 76 7.69 -4.87 -9.91
C VAL A 76 8.78 -5.63 -10.67
N GLU A 77 8.72 -5.56 -11.99
CA GLU A 77 9.81 -6.03 -12.84
C GLU A 77 10.78 -4.88 -13.15
N ALA A 78 12.07 -5.16 -13.07
CA ALA A 78 13.15 -4.24 -13.39
C ALA A 78 14.12 -4.86 -14.40
N VAL A 79 14.91 -4.00 -15.07
CA VAL A 79 15.93 -4.45 -16.04
C VAL A 79 17.11 -5.17 -15.38
N ASP A 80 17.40 -4.81 -14.12
CA ASP A 80 18.38 -5.46 -13.24
C ASP A 80 18.11 -5.04 -11.78
N SER A 81 18.81 -5.69 -10.84
CA SER A 81 18.85 -5.33 -9.41
C SER A 81 20.11 -4.54 -9.04
N SER A 82 20.72 -3.85 -10.01
CA SER A 82 21.91 -3.03 -9.73
C SER A 82 21.57 -1.87 -8.81
N ARG A 83 22.55 -1.41 -8.03
CA ARG A 83 22.37 -0.28 -7.10
C ARG A 83 21.79 0.96 -7.80
N LYS A 84 22.22 1.23 -9.03
CA LYS A 84 21.73 2.35 -9.83
C LYS A 84 20.24 2.24 -10.16
N THR A 85 19.76 1.05 -10.52
CA THR A 85 18.34 0.82 -10.81
C THR A 85 17.51 0.92 -9.54
N LEU A 86 18.01 0.35 -8.43
CA LEU A 86 17.36 0.45 -7.13
C LEU A 86 17.29 1.90 -6.64
N ASP A 87 18.34 2.71 -6.77
CA ASP A 87 18.32 4.12 -6.37
C ASP A 87 17.23 4.90 -7.13
N VAL A 88 17.04 4.65 -8.43
CA VAL A 88 15.95 5.28 -9.21
C VAL A 88 14.56 4.89 -8.68
N ILE A 89 14.37 3.61 -8.31
CA ILE A 89 13.10 3.13 -7.71
C ILE A 89 12.88 3.80 -6.35
N ILE A 90 13.92 3.83 -5.51
CA ILE A 90 13.88 4.39 -4.16
C ILE A 90 13.56 5.88 -4.20
N ASP A 91 14.21 6.65 -5.09
CA ASP A 91 13.95 8.08 -5.23
C ASP A 91 12.48 8.35 -5.57
N LYS A 92 11.90 7.56 -6.48
CA LYS A 92 10.48 7.67 -6.85
C LYS A 92 9.54 7.29 -5.71
N LEU A 93 9.87 6.22 -4.99
CA LEU A 93 9.11 5.80 -3.81
C LEU A 93 9.16 6.86 -2.71
N ASN A 94 10.32 7.51 -2.52
CA ASN A 94 10.46 8.63 -1.60
C ASN A 94 9.65 9.85 -2.06
N ASP A 95 9.62 10.15 -3.37
CA ASP A 95 8.77 11.22 -3.89
C ASP A 95 7.28 10.96 -3.66
N ILE A 96 6.82 9.71 -3.80
CA ILE A 96 5.44 9.31 -3.50
C ILE A 96 5.18 9.41 -1.99
N GLY A 97 6.15 8.99 -1.18
CA GLY A 97 6.03 8.84 0.26
C GLY A 97 5.77 7.39 0.61
N VAL A 98 6.72 6.74 1.29
CA VAL A 98 6.59 5.35 1.76
C VAL A 98 6.70 5.32 3.28
N PRO A 99 5.89 4.50 3.98
CA PRO A 99 6.00 4.36 5.43
C PRO A 99 7.34 3.76 5.86
N VAL A 100 7.87 4.25 6.98
CA VAL A 100 9.05 3.67 7.65
C VAL A 100 8.81 2.18 7.92
N GLY A 101 9.87 1.36 7.80
CA GLY A 101 9.79 -0.11 7.95
C GLY A 101 9.52 -0.86 6.65
N SER A 102 9.34 -0.12 5.55
CA SER A 102 9.20 -0.71 4.22
C SER A 102 10.58 -1.11 3.65
N TYR A 103 10.62 -2.05 2.71
CA TYR A 103 11.85 -2.48 2.06
C TYR A 103 11.63 -2.99 0.64
N ILE A 104 12.71 -3.04 -0.13
CA ILE A 104 12.76 -3.68 -1.46
C ILE A 104 13.67 -4.90 -1.37
N LYS A 105 13.24 -6.04 -1.92
CA LYS A 105 14.09 -7.22 -2.09
C LYS A 105 13.92 -7.85 -3.48
N GLU A 106 14.92 -8.58 -3.94
CA GLU A 106 14.77 -9.43 -5.12
C GLU A 106 14.00 -10.70 -4.73
N GLU A 107 13.04 -11.14 -5.53
CA GLU A 107 12.21 -12.31 -5.23
C GLU A 107 13.05 -13.59 -5.01
N ALA A 108 14.16 -13.71 -5.73
CA ALA A 108 15.03 -14.89 -5.69
C ALA A 108 16.05 -14.88 -4.53
N GLU A 109 16.17 -13.77 -3.79
CA GLU A 109 17.16 -13.61 -2.71
C GLU A 109 16.50 -13.29 -1.37
N ASP A 110 16.56 -14.25 -0.43
CA ASP A 110 15.93 -14.10 0.88
C ASP A 110 16.70 -13.18 1.85
N ALA A 111 18.01 -12.98 1.64
CA ALA A 111 18.89 -12.40 2.66
C ALA A 111 19.22 -10.91 2.49
N SER A 112 19.06 -10.33 1.29
CA SER A 112 19.39 -8.92 1.05
C SER A 112 18.14 -8.11 0.73
N HIS A 113 17.88 -7.10 1.56
CA HIS A 113 16.88 -6.08 1.31
C HIS A 113 17.49 -4.69 1.45
N VAL A 114 16.83 -3.72 0.83
CA VAL A 114 17.13 -2.29 0.98
C VAL A 114 15.96 -1.65 1.69
N SER A 115 16.19 -1.16 2.92
CA SER A 115 15.19 -0.41 3.68
C SER A 115 14.85 0.90 2.99
N ILE A 116 13.57 1.26 3.00
CA ILE A 116 13.03 2.48 2.42
C ILE A 116 11.97 3.08 3.34
N GLY A 117 11.53 4.29 3.02
CA GLY A 117 10.43 4.96 3.69
C GLY A 117 10.87 5.98 4.74
N HIS A 118 10.01 6.98 4.90
CA HIS A 118 10.22 8.14 5.76
C HIS A 118 8.91 8.70 6.33
N LEU A 119 7.76 8.16 5.93
CA LEU A 119 6.48 8.55 6.50
C LEU A 119 6.19 7.75 7.78
N GLU A 120 5.70 8.42 8.80
CA GLU A 120 5.13 7.80 9.99
C GLU A 120 3.62 7.61 9.80
N GLY A 121 3.03 6.62 10.48
CA GLY A 121 1.61 6.32 10.38
C GLY A 121 0.85 6.64 11.66
N LEU A 122 -0.34 7.23 11.51
CA LEU A 122 -1.38 7.33 12.54
C LEU A 122 -2.52 6.37 12.14
N ILE A 123 -2.89 5.46 13.03
CA ILE A 123 -4.03 4.56 12.84
C ILE A 123 -5.08 4.90 13.90
N VAL A 124 -6.30 5.18 13.46
CA VAL A 124 -7.46 5.44 14.31
C VAL A 124 -8.44 4.29 14.16
N TYR A 125 -8.81 3.65 15.27
CA TYR A 125 -9.79 2.58 15.30
C TYR A 125 -11.13 3.08 15.81
N LEU A 126 -12.18 2.74 15.08
CA LEU A 126 -13.56 2.83 15.52
C LEU A 126 -13.98 1.42 15.89
N THR A 127 -14.38 1.23 17.14
CA THR A 127 -14.85 -0.06 17.65
C THR A 127 -16.23 0.11 18.24
N GLY A 128 -17.15 -0.78 17.87
CA GLY A 128 -18.50 -0.76 18.43
C GLY A 128 -18.46 -0.99 19.94
N GLY A 129 -19.34 -0.32 20.68
CA GLY A 129 -19.54 -0.56 22.11
C GLY A 129 -20.11 -1.94 22.38
N SER A 130 -20.15 -2.33 23.65
CA SER A 130 -20.46 -3.68 24.18
C SER A 130 -21.83 -4.29 23.83
N ASN A 131 -22.65 -3.64 23.00
CA ASN A 131 -23.89 -4.19 22.46
C ASN A 131 -23.65 -4.54 20.99
N GLU A 132 -22.99 -5.68 20.79
CA GLU A 132 -22.37 -6.13 19.54
C GLU A 132 -23.36 -6.22 18.35
N ASP A 133 -24.64 -6.51 18.61
CA ASP A 133 -25.63 -6.81 17.57
C ASP A 133 -26.08 -5.61 16.71
N LYS A 134 -25.78 -4.35 17.09
CA LYS A 134 -26.32 -3.16 16.41
C LYS A 134 -25.35 -2.01 16.20
N ALA A 135 -24.12 -2.10 16.71
CA ALA A 135 -23.21 -0.96 16.71
C ALA A 135 -23.05 -0.36 15.30
N TRP A 136 -22.98 -1.21 14.27
CA TRP A 136 -22.59 -0.86 12.90
C TRP A 136 -23.69 -0.39 11.94
N GLU A 137 -24.95 -0.40 12.34
CA GLU A 137 -26.06 0.10 11.48
C GLU A 137 -26.08 1.64 11.40
N ASP A 138 -25.52 2.31 12.41
CA ASP A 138 -25.70 3.76 12.61
C ASP A 138 -24.48 4.62 12.21
N ILE A 139 -23.39 4.02 11.72
CA ILE A 139 -22.17 4.77 11.35
C ILE A 139 -22.04 4.95 9.83
N ASP A 140 -21.93 6.20 9.40
CA ASP A 140 -21.56 6.54 8.02
C ASP A 140 -20.03 6.59 7.89
N VAL A 141 -19.43 5.46 7.52
CA VAL A 141 -17.98 5.31 7.35
C VAL A 141 -17.45 6.24 6.26
N LEU A 142 -18.21 6.49 5.20
CA LEU A 142 -17.78 7.36 4.11
C LEU A 142 -17.68 8.80 4.61
N ASN A 143 -18.67 9.27 5.38
CA ASN A 143 -18.62 10.59 5.98
C ASN A 143 -17.48 10.71 7.01
N VAL A 144 -17.35 9.74 7.92
CA VAL A 144 -16.29 9.76 8.95
C VAL A 144 -14.90 9.72 8.32
N SER A 145 -14.69 8.89 7.30
CA SER A 145 -13.40 8.82 6.60
C SER A 145 -13.09 10.09 5.81
N SER A 146 -14.10 10.76 5.24
CA SER A 146 -13.94 12.07 4.60
C SER A 146 -13.51 13.14 5.60
N GLN A 147 -14.13 13.17 6.78
CA GLN A 147 -13.75 14.08 7.87
C GLN A 147 -12.32 13.82 8.33
N PHE A 148 -11.95 12.56 8.58
CA PHE A 148 -10.59 12.18 8.95
C PHE A 148 -9.54 12.62 7.91
N LYS A 149 -9.84 12.43 6.62
CA LYS A 149 -8.97 12.91 5.53
C LYS A 149 -8.86 14.43 5.50
N SER A 150 -9.96 15.14 5.75
CA SER A 150 -10.00 16.60 5.76
C SER A 150 -9.12 17.16 6.88
N GLU A 151 -9.27 16.66 8.10
CA GLU A 151 -8.50 17.09 9.28
C GLU A 151 -6.99 16.95 9.04
N LEU A 152 -6.57 15.83 8.45
CA LEU A 152 -5.15 15.51 8.28
C LEU A 152 -4.58 15.91 6.92
N SER A 153 -5.36 16.55 6.04
CA SER A 153 -4.97 16.83 4.65
C SER A 153 -3.71 17.69 4.50
N ASN A 154 -3.38 18.50 5.50
CA ASN A 154 -2.19 19.35 5.50
C ASN A 154 -0.91 18.62 5.94
N VAL A 155 -1.04 17.50 6.66
CA VAL A 155 0.06 16.83 7.38
C VAL A 155 0.25 15.36 6.96
N ALA A 156 -0.76 14.76 6.33
CA ALA A 156 -0.74 13.41 5.80
C ALA A 156 -0.89 13.40 4.27
N ARG A 157 -0.27 12.40 3.64
CA ARG A 157 -0.18 12.25 2.18
C ARG A 157 -0.98 11.06 1.66
N ILE A 158 -1.02 9.99 2.44
CA ILE A 158 -1.64 8.72 2.08
C ILE A 158 -2.67 8.37 3.13
N PHE A 159 -3.83 7.89 2.67
CA PHE A 159 -4.94 7.50 3.53
C PHE A 159 -5.45 6.12 3.14
N ALA A 160 -5.82 5.33 4.14
CA ALA A 160 -6.47 4.03 3.95
C ALA A 160 -7.70 3.94 4.87
N VAL A 161 -8.73 3.24 4.41
CA VAL A 161 -9.92 2.95 5.21
C VAL A 161 -10.18 1.45 5.11
N ASN A 162 -10.09 0.77 6.23
CA ASN A 162 -10.31 -0.66 6.29
C ASN A 162 -11.47 -0.99 7.21
N GLU A 163 -12.40 -1.79 6.71
CA GLU A 163 -13.47 -2.36 7.51
C GLU A 163 -13.13 -3.81 7.84
N TYR A 164 -13.11 -4.15 9.12
CA TYR A 164 -12.81 -5.51 9.57
C TYR A 164 -14.10 -6.20 10.00
N VAL A 165 -14.29 -7.41 9.48
CA VAL A 165 -15.47 -8.24 9.68
C VAL A 165 -15.00 -9.61 10.17
N TYR A 166 -15.60 -10.09 11.26
CA TYR A 166 -15.42 -11.45 11.77
C TYR A 166 -16.75 -12.19 11.68
N GLY A 167 -16.82 -13.22 10.84
CA GLY A 167 -18.09 -13.87 10.53
C GLY A 167 -19.02 -12.97 9.72
N LYS A 168 -20.22 -12.69 10.24
CA LYS A 168 -21.21 -11.81 9.59
C LYS A 168 -21.22 -10.38 10.17
N GLU A 169 -20.43 -10.12 11.19
CA GLU A 169 -20.50 -8.88 11.95
C GLU A 169 -19.23 -8.07 11.74
N LYS A 170 -19.44 -6.78 11.48
CA LYS A 170 -18.36 -5.80 11.47
C LYS A 170 -17.85 -5.65 12.90
N THR A 171 -16.54 -5.67 13.06
CA THR A 171 -15.90 -5.62 14.38
C THR A 171 -15.21 -4.28 14.60
N SER A 172 -14.65 -3.69 13.54
CA SER A 172 -13.94 -2.41 13.61
C SER A 172 -13.78 -1.73 12.25
N VAL A 173 -13.49 -0.43 12.29
CA VAL A 173 -12.97 0.34 11.15
C VAL A 173 -11.63 0.91 11.56
N ALA A 174 -10.62 0.73 10.72
CA ALA A 174 -9.34 1.42 10.85
C ALA A 174 -9.23 2.51 9.78
N LEU A 175 -9.00 3.73 10.22
CA LEU A 175 -8.63 4.88 9.41
C LEU A 175 -7.13 5.08 9.56
N SER A 176 -6.37 4.94 8.50
CA SER A 176 -4.91 5.13 8.53
C SER A 176 -4.53 6.38 7.74
N ALA A 177 -3.61 7.16 8.30
CA ALA A 177 -2.97 8.29 7.64
C ALA A 177 -1.45 8.12 7.73
N TYR A 178 -0.74 8.45 6.65
CA TYR A 178 0.72 8.45 6.61
C TYR A 178 1.23 9.84 6.24
N GLY A 179 2.06 10.40 7.12
CA GLY A 179 2.57 11.76 7.06
C GLY A 179 4.03 11.82 7.50
N VAL A 180 4.64 13.00 7.47
CA VAL A 180 6.07 13.12 7.83
C VAL A 180 6.30 12.89 9.32
N SER A 181 5.33 13.25 10.17
CA SER A 181 5.42 13.09 11.62
C SER A 181 4.11 12.59 12.22
N TYR A 182 4.20 11.54 13.03
CA TYR A 182 3.11 11.04 13.85
C TYR A 182 2.65 12.09 14.86
N ASP A 183 3.59 12.76 15.53
CA ASP A 183 3.25 13.75 16.56
C ASP A 183 2.50 14.94 15.96
N GLU A 184 2.89 15.37 14.76
CA GLU A 184 2.18 16.41 14.01
C GLU A 184 0.77 15.97 13.61
N MET A 185 0.63 14.78 13.00
CA MET A 185 -0.69 14.22 12.68
C MET A 185 -1.58 14.06 13.91
N LEU A 186 -1.01 13.59 15.02
CA LEU A 186 -1.75 13.43 16.28
C LEU A 186 -2.17 14.77 16.87
N SER A 187 -1.35 15.81 16.73
CA SER A 187 -1.68 17.15 17.22
C SER A 187 -2.81 17.83 16.45
N GLU A 188 -2.94 17.54 15.15
CA GLU A 188 -4.03 18.01 14.30
C GLU A 188 -5.31 17.15 14.42
N PHE A 189 -5.18 15.90 14.87
CA PHE A 189 -6.32 15.00 14.98
C PHE A 189 -7.26 15.35 16.15
N ASP A 190 -8.42 15.94 15.86
CA ASP A 190 -9.51 16.05 16.83
C ASP A 190 -10.55 14.94 16.62
N LYS A 191 -10.57 13.97 17.55
CA LYS A 191 -11.58 12.90 17.54
C LYS A 191 -13.03 13.41 17.56
N ASN A 192 -13.28 14.59 18.11
CA ASN A 192 -14.63 15.15 18.21
C ASN A 192 -15.10 15.79 16.90
N ALA A 193 -14.19 16.03 15.95
CA ALA A 193 -14.54 16.46 14.60
C ALA A 193 -15.18 15.33 13.78
N LEU A 194 -14.95 14.07 14.17
CA LEU A 194 -15.54 12.91 13.52
C LEU A 194 -16.99 12.71 13.97
N SER A 195 -17.89 12.49 13.00
CA SER A 195 -19.29 12.16 13.23
C SER A 195 -19.48 10.69 13.61
N VAL A 196 -18.85 10.30 14.71
CA VAL A 196 -18.88 8.95 15.27
C VAL A 196 -19.96 8.88 16.34
N PRO A 197 -20.91 7.91 16.30
CA PRO A 197 -21.94 7.78 17.33
C PRO A 197 -21.32 7.51 18.71
N ALA A 198 -21.96 8.01 19.77
CA ALA A 198 -21.47 7.86 21.15
C ALA A 198 -21.37 6.41 21.64
N SER A 199 -21.99 5.47 20.94
CA SER A 199 -21.88 4.03 21.18
C SER A 199 -20.54 3.45 20.74
N TYR A 200 -19.68 4.21 20.06
CA TYR A 200 -18.38 3.76 19.58
C TYR A 200 -17.25 4.25 20.46
N ASN A 201 -16.23 3.40 20.60
CA ASN A 201 -14.95 3.79 21.13
C ASN A 201 -14.03 4.21 19.98
N VAL A 202 -13.39 5.36 20.15
CA VAL A 202 -12.33 5.86 19.26
C VAL A 202 -11.00 5.72 19.99
N SER A 203 -10.10 4.92 19.44
CA SER A 203 -8.72 4.79 19.90
C SER A 203 -7.76 5.06 18.74
N TRP A 204 -6.49 5.29 19.06
CA TRP A 204 -5.46 5.52 18.04
C TRP A 204 -4.11 5.02 18.51
N GLU A 205 -3.24 4.74 17.54
CA GLU A 205 -1.86 4.34 17.77
C GLU A 205 -0.94 4.82 16.64
N LYS A 206 0.36 4.78 16.92
CA LYS A 206 1.39 4.96 15.91
C LYS A 206 1.56 3.64 15.15
N ALA A 207 1.57 3.69 13.82
CA ALA A 207 1.89 2.52 13.02
C ALA A 207 3.28 2.01 13.40
N PRO A 208 3.47 0.69 13.54
CA PRO A 208 4.73 0.12 13.99
C PRO A 208 5.86 0.48 13.02
N LEU A 209 7.07 0.70 13.54
CA LEU A 209 8.24 1.03 12.71
C LEU A 209 8.84 -0.19 12.01
N GLU A 210 8.58 -1.38 12.54
CA GLU A 210 8.98 -2.66 11.97
C GLU A 210 7.79 -3.62 12.06
N ILE A 211 7.64 -4.45 11.04
CA ILE A 211 6.64 -5.51 11.04
C ILE A 211 7.33 -6.75 11.58
N VAL A 212 6.88 -7.18 12.76
CA VAL A 212 7.33 -8.45 13.34
C VAL A 212 6.57 -9.56 12.61
N GLU A 213 7.29 -10.32 11.80
CA GLU A 213 6.80 -11.53 11.12
C GLU A 213 6.44 -12.66 12.12
#